data_AF-A0A5K7S9H0-F1
#
_entry.id   AF-A0A5K7S9H0-F1
#
_cell.length_a   1.000
_cell.length_b   1.000
_cell.length_c   1.000
_cell.angle_alpha   90.00
_cell.angle_beta   90.00
_cell.angle_gamma   90.00
#
_symmetry.space_group_name_H-M   'P 1'
#
loop_
_entity.id
_entity.type
_entity.pdbx_description
1 polymer ?
#
loop_
_entity_poly.entity_id
_entity_poly.type
_entity_poly.pdbx_seq_one_letter_code
_entity_poly.pdbx_strand_id
1 'polypeptide(L)'
;MKTNLITCLLCFTLGFANAQTMPEAFIGMLPSPPGDICSEGENSGRSAFMQQVGDLNNKLSEEMSRRKDEIEEKMDNNKDKMMQNAMARTGVSPQLMQQMMSIEKASKGATGDQKKAYEAQKKALAGQMMEQSTNISMGEIENLKKMDKAGKTAWAEAYATEKKAEVMADPQAYQQKAATDMKNYKLAEKQRQLADSLGAQSMKYMKQFEELETSKESQNLLTQISELEARLNEEYQKENRPNDDAIKSLTNQIRNAQISFCNMQSPKYLDILSKFKSFTQASLTPYYRLEKLTNQVTASQTGVEINTQPGLMGLQAIGSYLSKLSDVYRYSHIRPQYVYIGAE
;
A
#
# COMPACT_ATOMS: atom_id res chain seq x y z
N MET A 1 -13.03 73.70 -4.30
CA MET A 1 -12.16 72.60 -3.82
C MET A 1 -13.02 71.61 -3.07
N LYS A 2 -13.30 70.45 -3.65
CA LYS A 2 -13.97 69.31 -3.00
C LYS A 2 -13.18 68.07 -3.35
N THR A 3 -12.54 67.48 -2.36
CA THR A 3 -11.73 66.26 -2.47
C THR A 3 -12.66 65.09 -2.17
N ASN A 4 -12.95 64.26 -3.17
CA ASN A 4 -13.67 63.00 -2.98
C ASN A 4 -12.65 61.86 -2.99
N LEU A 5 -12.49 61.22 -1.84
CA LEU A 5 -11.68 60.03 -1.62
C LEU A 5 -12.50 58.82 -2.07
N ILE A 6 -12.07 58.12 -3.12
CA ILE A 6 -12.65 56.83 -3.55
C ILE A 6 -11.83 55.71 -2.93
N THR A 7 -12.40 55.06 -1.92
CA THR A 7 -11.86 53.87 -1.28
C THR A 7 -12.30 52.64 -2.07
N CYS A 8 -11.40 52.04 -2.87
CA CYS A 8 -11.64 50.74 -3.51
C CYS A 8 -11.40 49.62 -2.50
N LEU A 9 -12.49 49.06 -1.98
CA LEU A 9 -12.51 47.83 -1.18
C LEU A 9 -12.37 46.62 -2.13
N LEU A 10 -11.16 46.12 -2.31
CA LEU A 10 -10.88 44.88 -3.03
C LEU A 10 -11.21 43.69 -2.12
N CYS A 11 -12.45 43.19 -2.21
CA CYS A 11 -12.84 41.91 -1.65
C CYS A 11 -12.10 40.79 -2.39
N PHE A 12 -10.97 40.34 -1.82
CA PHE A 12 -10.39 39.04 -2.14
C PHE A 12 -11.37 37.95 -1.69
N THR A 13 -12.28 37.55 -2.58
CA THR A 13 -12.90 36.24 -2.48
C THR A 13 -11.81 35.21 -2.72
N LEU A 14 -11.28 34.65 -1.63
CA LEU A 14 -10.48 33.44 -1.65
C LEU A 14 -11.38 32.32 -2.18
N GLY A 15 -11.43 32.17 -3.50
CA GLY A 15 -11.84 30.92 -4.11
C GLY A 15 -10.87 29.87 -3.63
N PHE A 16 -11.33 28.97 -2.77
CA PHE A 16 -10.66 27.69 -2.53
C PHE A 16 -10.72 26.90 -3.84
N ALA A 17 -9.88 27.25 -4.79
CA ALA A 17 -9.39 26.27 -5.75
C ALA A 17 -8.79 25.16 -4.89
N ASN A 18 -9.29 23.93 -5.02
CA ASN A 18 -8.66 22.75 -4.44
C ASN A 18 -7.23 22.69 -5.01
N ALA A 19 -6.29 23.33 -4.32
CA ALA A 19 -4.89 23.29 -4.67
C ALA A 19 -4.48 21.82 -4.59
N GLN A 20 -4.02 21.29 -5.72
CA GLN A 20 -3.58 19.91 -5.84
C GLN A 20 -2.46 19.65 -4.81
N THR A 21 -2.76 18.90 -3.75
CA THR A 21 -1.81 18.68 -2.66
C THR A 21 -0.81 17.60 -3.06
N MET A 22 0.43 17.99 -3.36
CA MET A 22 1.48 17.05 -3.76
C MET A 22 2.11 16.34 -2.55
N PRO A 23 2.61 15.10 -2.69
CA PRO A 23 3.42 14.41 -1.68
C PRO A 23 4.46 15.30 -0.96
N GLU A 24 5.15 16.18 -1.69
CA GLU A 24 6.13 17.11 -1.14
C GLU A 24 5.53 18.06 -0.10
N ALA A 25 4.28 18.49 -0.31
CA ALA A 25 3.58 19.34 0.65
C ALA A 25 3.34 18.59 1.97
N PHE A 26 2.97 17.31 1.91
CA PHE A 26 2.81 16.48 3.10
C PHE A 26 4.13 16.25 3.83
N ILE A 27 5.24 16.07 3.11
CA ILE A 27 6.58 16.04 3.70
C ILE A 27 6.88 17.34 4.46
N GLY A 28 6.55 18.49 3.87
CA GLY A 28 6.74 19.80 4.50
C GLY A 28 5.88 20.03 5.74
N MET A 29 4.75 19.31 5.86
CA MET A 29 3.85 19.36 7.01
C MET A 29 4.23 18.39 8.13
N LEU A 30 5.19 17.47 7.92
CA LEU A 30 5.57 16.48 8.93
C LEU A 30 6.09 17.16 10.22
N PRO A 31 5.46 16.91 11.37
CA PRO A 31 5.98 17.43 12.63
C PRO A 31 7.30 16.73 12.97
N SER A 32 8.23 17.46 13.58
CA SER A 32 9.47 16.87 14.09
C SER A 32 9.18 16.09 15.37
N PRO A 33 9.69 14.86 15.52
CA PRO A 33 9.61 14.15 16.79
C PRO A 33 10.22 15.00 17.91
N PRO A 34 9.60 15.04 19.09
CA PRO A 34 10.16 15.73 20.25
C PRO A 34 11.44 15.03 20.72
N GLY A 35 12.43 15.83 21.14
CA GLY A 35 13.74 15.31 21.55
C GLY A 35 13.74 14.58 22.88
N ASP A 36 12.77 14.84 23.76
CA ASP A 36 12.68 14.25 25.10
C ASP A 36 11.43 13.38 25.24
N ILE A 37 11.50 12.16 24.70
CA ILE A 37 10.39 11.18 24.70
C ILE A 37 10.18 10.53 26.06
N CYS A 38 11.24 10.42 26.86
CA CYS A 38 11.23 9.70 28.14
C CYS A 38 11.09 10.62 29.36
N SER A 39 10.96 11.94 29.16
CA SER A 39 10.62 12.89 30.21
C SER A 39 9.29 12.59 30.88
N GLU A 40 9.25 12.90 32.17
CA GLU A 40 8.09 12.68 33.02
C GLU A 40 7.20 13.91 33.06
N GLY A 41 5.97 13.75 32.56
CA GLY A 41 4.93 14.76 32.62
C GLY A 41 3.89 14.55 31.53
N GLU A 42 2.64 14.93 31.80
CA GLU A 42 1.71 15.26 30.72
C GLU A 42 2.25 16.48 29.99
N ASN A 43 3.12 16.24 29.02
CA ASN A 43 3.63 17.27 28.16
C ASN A 43 2.48 17.67 27.24
N SER A 44 1.92 18.87 27.39
CA SER A 44 1.07 19.50 26.38
C SER A 44 1.70 19.45 24.98
N GLY A 45 3.04 19.39 24.90
CA GLY A 45 3.78 19.11 23.68
C GLY A 45 3.58 17.70 23.11
N ARG A 46 3.40 16.66 23.95
CA ARG A 46 3.08 15.29 23.51
C ARG A 46 1.68 15.24 22.90
N SER A 47 0.68 15.77 23.59
CA SER A 47 -0.69 15.79 23.06
C SER A 47 -0.80 16.64 21.79
N ALA A 48 -0.18 17.83 21.78
CA ALA A 48 -0.14 18.69 20.59
C ALA A 48 0.57 18.02 19.40
N PHE A 49 1.72 17.37 19.63
CA PHE A 49 2.42 16.61 18.58
C PHE A 49 1.55 15.47 18.05
N MET A 50 0.96 14.66 18.94
CA MET A 50 0.11 13.54 18.55
C MET A 50 -1.14 14.01 17.79
N GLN A 51 -1.72 15.14 18.18
CA GLN A 51 -2.81 15.78 17.46
C GLN A 51 -2.37 16.22 16.06
N GLN A 52 -1.21 16.89 15.92
CA GLN A 52 -0.68 17.28 14.60
C GLN A 52 -0.43 16.08 13.69
N VAL A 53 0.13 14.99 14.22
CA VAL A 53 0.32 13.75 13.47
C VAL A 53 -1.03 13.17 13.03
N GLY A 54 -2.01 13.13 13.94
CA GLY A 54 -3.36 12.65 13.67
C GLY A 54 -4.07 13.46 12.58
N ASP A 55 -4.07 14.80 12.71
CA ASP A 55 -4.67 15.72 11.75
C ASP A 55 -4.03 15.58 10.35
N LEU A 56 -2.70 15.44 10.31
CA LEU A 56 -1.98 15.22 9.06
C LEU A 56 -2.30 13.85 8.43
N ASN A 57 -2.42 12.80 9.26
CA ASN A 57 -2.79 11.47 8.80
C ASN A 57 -4.22 11.44 8.23
N ASN A 58 -5.16 12.17 8.83
CA ASN A 58 -6.52 12.33 8.33
C ASN A 58 -6.52 13.03 6.96
N LYS A 59 -5.85 14.18 6.85
CA LYS A 59 -5.71 14.91 5.57
C LYS A 59 -5.08 14.05 4.47
N LEU A 60 -4.05 13.28 4.83
CA LEU A 60 -3.38 12.39 3.89
C LEU A 60 -4.32 11.27 3.43
N SER A 61 -5.09 10.69 4.36
CA SER A 61 -6.03 9.62 4.07
C SER A 61 -7.18 10.08 3.18
N GLU A 62 -7.72 11.27 3.43
CA GLU A 62 -8.74 11.90 2.57
C GLU A 62 -8.21 12.12 1.15
N GLU A 63 -7.00 12.66 1.00
CA GLU A 63 -6.38 12.89 -0.31
C GLU A 63 -6.06 11.57 -1.04
N MET A 64 -5.60 10.54 -0.31
CA MET A 64 -5.41 9.21 -0.87
C MET A 64 -6.72 8.57 -1.32
N SER A 65 -7.79 8.71 -0.53
CA SER A 65 -9.12 8.18 -0.88
C SER A 65 -9.63 8.84 -2.15
N ARG A 66 -9.65 10.18 -2.18
CA ARG A 66 -10.10 10.97 -3.33
C ARG A 66 -9.42 10.54 -4.64
N ARG A 67 -8.10 10.28 -4.60
CA ARG A 67 -7.35 9.84 -5.78
C ARG A 67 -7.61 8.39 -6.17
N LYS A 68 -7.82 7.50 -5.19
CA LYS A 68 -8.23 6.12 -5.46
C LYS A 68 -9.59 6.10 -6.12
N ASP A 69 -10.55 6.87 -5.60
CA ASP A 69 -11.89 7.01 -6.14
C ASP A 69 -11.84 7.55 -7.59
N GLU A 70 -11.00 8.56 -7.86
CA GLU A 70 -10.79 9.08 -9.23
C GLU A 70 -10.21 8.01 -10.19
N ILE A 71 -9.25 7.20 -9.72
CA ILE A 71 -8.68 6.09 -10.50
C ILE A 71 -9.75 5.03 -10.77
N GLU A 72 -10.49 4.63 -9.74
CA GLU A 72 -11.55 3.63 -9.84
C GLU A 72 -12.66 4.08 -10.79
N GLU A 73 -13.13 5.32 -10.68
CA GLU A 73 -14.12 5.89 -11.59
C GLU A 73 -13.63 5.87 -13.04
N LYS A 74 -12.37 6.26 -13.30
CA LYS A 74 -11.80 6.22 -14.65
C LYS A 74 -11.64 4.80 -15.17
N MET A 75 -11.27 3.85 -14.33
CA MET A 75 -11.18 2.44 -14.70
C MET A 75 -12.57 1.87 -15.02
N ASP A 76 -13.58 2.18 -14.22
CA ASP A 76 -14.95 1.71 -14.42
C ASP A 76 -15.58 2.33 -15.68
N ASN A 77 -15.41 3.63 -15.90
CA ASN A 77 -15.88 4.32 -17.10
C ASN A 77 -15.24 3.79 -18.39
N ASN A 78 -14.04 3.21 -18.30
CA ASN A 78 -13.33 2.64 -19.44
C ASN A 78 -13.33 1.10 -19.45
N LYS A 79 -14.00 0.45 -18.50
CA LYS A 79 -13.88 -1.00 -18.27
C LYS A 79 -14.18 -1.82 -19.52
N ASP A 80 -15.28 -1.52 -20.20
CA ASP A 80 -15.70 -2.25 -21.40
C ASP A 80 -14.70 -2.04 -22.53
N LYS A 81 -14.21 -0.81 -22.73
CA LYS A 81 -13.19 -0.50 -23.74
C LYS A 81 -11.85 -1.16 -23.44
N MET A 82 -11.41 -1.13 -22.18
CA MET A 82 -10.19 -1.79 -21.73
C MET A 82 -10.26 -3.30 -21.96
N MET A 83 -11.41 -3.91 -21.63
CA MET A 83 -11.65 -5.33 -21.82
C MET A 83 -11.71 -5.70 -23.31
N GLN A 84 -12.45 -4.94 -24.13
CA GLN A 84 -12.50 -5.12 -25.58
C GLN A 84 -11.11 -5.04 -26.22
N ASN A 85 -10.32 -4.02 -25.87
CA ASN A 85 -8.98 -3.85 -26.41
C ASN A 85 -8.02 -4.95 -25.96
N ALA A 86 -8.08 -5.34 -24.69
CA ALA A 86 -7.25 -6.43 -24.16
C ALA A 86 -7.58 -7.76 -24.87
N MET A 87 -8.86 -8.06 -25.07
CA MET A 87 -9.31 -9.28 -25.75
C MET A 87 -9.05 -9.25 -27.27
N ALA A 88 -9.14 -8.09 -27.92
CA ALA A 88 -8.78 -7.98 -29.34
C ALA A 88 -7.31 -8.38 -29.61
N ARG A 89 -6.43 -8.19 -28.62
CA ARG A 89 -5.03 -8.60 -28.70
C ARG A 89 -4.80 -10.10 -28.54
N THR A 90 -5.77 -10.83 -28.00
CA THR A 90 -5.69 -12.29 -27.87
C THR A 90 -6.11 -13.02 -29.14
N GLY A 91 -6.54 -12.32 -30.21
CA GLY A 91 -6.96 -12.96 -31.47
C GLY A 91 -8.37 -13.53 -31.46
N VAL A 92 -9.19 -13.16 -30.46
CA VAL A 92 -10.58 -13.61 -30.31
C VAL A 92 -11.53 -12.70 -31.11
N SER A 93 -12.60 -13.26 -31.68
CA SER A 93 -13.56 -12.51 -32.50
C SER A 93 -14.48 -11.58 -31.69
N PRO A 94 -14.94 -10.45 -32.27
CA PRO A 94 -15.85 -9.51 -31.62
C PRO A 94 -17.17 -10.13 -31.12
N GLN A 95 -17.73 -11.12 -31.82
CA GLN A 95 -18.97 -11.77 -31.38
C GLN A 95 -18.78 -12.59 -30.11
N LEU A 96 -17.70 -13.39 -30.03
CA LEU A 96 -17.32 -14.15 -28.85
C LEU A 96 -17.01 -13.23 -27.66
N MET A 97 -16.34 -12.10 -27.93
CA MET A 97 -16.11 -11.06 -26.92
C MET A 97 -17.42 -10.48 -26.37
N GLN A 98 -18.38 -10.15 -27.24
CA GLN A 98 -19.65 -9.56 -26.83
C GLN A 98 -20.53 -10.53 -26.03
N GLN A 99 -20.48 -11.82 -26.34
CA GLN A 99 -21.14 -12.86 -25.53
C GLN A 99 -20.51 -13.00 -24.14
N MET A 100 -19.19 -12.88 -24.01
CA MET A 100 -18.53 -12.98 -22.70
C MET A 100 -18.93 -11.81 -21.81
N MET A 101 -18.95 -10.59 -22.37
CA MET A 101 -19.37 -9.38 -21.66
C MET A 101 -20.83 -9.44 -21.21
N SER A 102 -21.73 -9.98 -22.04
CA SER A 102 -23.14 -10.08 -21.69
C SER A 102 -23.39 -11.10 -20.57
N ILE A 103 -22.68 -12.24 -20.59
CA ILE A 103 -22.71 -13.24 -19.50
C ILE A 103 -22.12 -12.66 -18.22
N GLU A 104 -21.00 -11.92 -18.29
CA GLU A 104 -20.39 -11.23 -17.15
C GLU A 104 -21.39 -10.28 -16.49
N LYS A 105 -22.07 -9.44 -17.29
CA LYS A 105 -23.08 -8.49 -16.81
C LYS A 105 -24.30 -9.19 -16.21
N ALA A 106 -24.79 -10.25 -16.85
CA ALA A 106 -25.92 -11.03 -16.36
C ALA A 106 -25.60 -11.84 -15.08
N SER A 107 -24.33 -12.19 -14.87
CA SER A 107 -23.89 -12.94 -13.69
C SER A 107 -23.81 -12.11 -12.40
N LYS A 108 -23.83 -10.77 -12.50
CA LYS A 108 -23.80 -9.89 -11.33
C LYS A 108 -25.11 -10.01 -10.55
N GLY A 109 -25.03 -10.53 -9.32
CA GLY A 109 -26.18 -10.74 -8.44
C GLY A 109 -26.83 -12.13 -8.55
N ALA A 110 -26.32 -13.02 -9.41
CA ALA A 110 -26.82 -14.38 -9.52
C ALA A 110 -26.41 -15.24 -8.30
N THR A 111 -27.35 -16.04 -7.77
CA THR A 111 -27.12 -16.94 -6.63
C THR A 111 -27.55 -18.37 -6.94
N GLY A 112 -27.01 -19.34 -6.19
CA GLY A 112 -27.40 -20.75 -6.32
C GLY A 112 -27.14 -21.31 -7.73
N ASP A 113 -28.13 -21.99 -8.30
CA ASP A 113 -27.98 -22.69 -9.57
C ASP A 113 -27.85 -21.75 -10.78
N GLN A 114 -28.35 -20.51 -10.69
CA GLN A 114 -28.11 -19.48 -11.71
C GLN A 114 -26.63 -19.14 -11.82
N LYS A 115 -25.92 -19.03 -10.68
CA LYS A 115 -24.48 -18.77 -10.67
C LYS A 115 -23.71 -19.92 -11.35
N LYS A 116 -24.06 -21.17 -11.05
CA LYS A 116 -23.46 -22.35 -11.67
C LYS A 116 -23.69 -22.39 -13.19
N ALA A 117 -24.90 -22.04 -13.63
CA ALA A 117 -25.23 -21.98 -15.06
C ALA A 117 -24.39 -20.91 -15.79
N TYR A 118 -24.23 -19.71 -15.20
CA TYR A 118 -23.36 -18.68 -15.76
C TYR A 118 -21.88 -19.09 -15.75
N GLU A 119 -21.39 -19.74 -14.70
CA GLU A 119 -20.01 -20.27 -14.66
C GLU A 119 -19.77 -21.33 -15.75
N ALA A 120 -20.74 -22.21 -15.99
CA ALA A 120 -20.67 -23.19 -17.08
C ALA A 120 -20.62 -22.51 -18.46
N GLN A 121 -21.46 -21.48 -18.68
CA GLN A 121 -21.44 -20.69 -19.92
C GLN A 121 -20.12 -19.94 -20.11
N LYS A 122 -19.58 -19.31 -19.05
CA LYS A 122 -18.26 -18.66 -19.10
C LYS A 122 -17.15 -19.66 -19.43
N LYS A 123 -17.18 -20.85 -18.84
CA LYS A 123 -16.17 -21.88 -19.10
C LYS A 123 -16.23 -22.40 -20.54
N ALA A 124 -17.43 -22.63 -21.07
CA ALA A 124 -17.62 -23.04 -22.46
C ALA A 124 -17.13 -21.96 -23.43
N LEU A 125 -17.50 -20.70 -23.17
CA LEU A 125 -17.11 -19.58 -23.99
C LEU A 125 -15.59 -19.32 -23.91
N ALA A 126 -14.98 -19.44 -22.74
CA ALA A 126 -13.53 -19.38 -22.58
C ALA A 126 -12.80 -20.47 -23.38
N GLY A 127 -13.39 -21.67 -23.49
CA GLY A 127 -12.89 -22.73 -24.36
C GLY A 127 -12.92 -22.34 -25.84
N GLN A 128 -14.01 -21.73 -26.32
CA GLN A 128 -14.13 -21.23 -27.69
C GLN A 128 -13.17 -20.05 -27.97
N MET A 129 -13.00 -19.16 -27.00
CA MET A 129 -12.04 -18.06 -27.10
C MET A 129 -10.59 -18.59 -27.15
N MET A 130 -10.27 -19.61 -26.36
CA MET A 130 -8.97 -20.27 -26.38
C MET A 130 -8.72 -20.90 -27.76
N GLU A 131 -9.67 -21.69 -28.24
CA GLU A 131 -9.62 -22.31 -29.56
C GLU A 131 -9.39 -21.29 -30.67
N GLN A 132 -10.09 -20.16 -30.63
CA GLN A 132 -9.88 -19.10 -31.61
C GLN A 132 -8.52 -18.40 -31.49
N SER A 133 -8.01 -18.21 -30.26
CA SER A 133 -6.75 -17.52 -30.01
C SER A 133 -5.50 -18.36 -30.33
N THR A 134 -5.59 -19.68 -30.13
CA THR A 134 -4.46 -20.59 -30.29
C THR A 134 -4.60 -21.51 -31.50
N ASN A 135 -5.77 -21.53 -32.16
CA ASN A 135 -6.17 -22.55 -33.12
C ASN A 135 -6.10 -23.98 -32.56
N ILE A 136 -6.32 -24.11 -31.23
CA ILE A 136 -6.28 -25.41 -30.53
C ILE A 136 -7.60 -25.60 -29.80
N SER A 137 -8.39 -26.57 -30.22
CA SER A 137 -9.66 -26.90 -29.57
C SER A 137 -9.44 -27.54 -28.19
N MET A 138 -10.42 -27.41 -27.29
CA MET A 138 -10.39 -28.13 -26.01
C MET A 138 -10.39 -29.65 -26.18
N GLY A 139 -11.03 -30.15 -27.25
CA GLY A 139 -10.97 -31.55 -27.64
C GLY A 139 -9.57 -31.99 -28.07
N GLU A 140 -8.83 -31.15 -28.78
CA GLU A 140 -7.41 -31.39 -29.07
C GLU A 140 -6.55 -31.43 -27.82
N ILE A 141 -6.79 -30.55 -26.83
CA ILE A 141 -6.06 -30.59 -25.55
C ILE A 141 -6.32 -31.90 -24.80
N GLU A 142 -7.57 -32.38 -24.78
CA GLU A 142 -7.90 -33.68 -24.18
C GLU A 142 -7.31 -34.86 -24.95
N ASN A 143 -7.27 -34.78 -26.28
CA ASN A 143 -6.62 -35.78 -27.12
C ASN A 143 -5.10 -35.76 -26.94
N LEU A 144 -4.47 -34.59 -26.84
CA LEU A 144 -3.04 -34.42 -26.51
C LEU A 144 -2.67 -35.10 -25.21
N LYS A 145 -3.52 -35.01 -24.18
CA LYS A 145 -3.31 -35.71 -22.91
C LYS A 145 -3.29 -37.23 -23.08
N LYS A 146 -4.10 -37.75 -24.01
CA LYS A 146 -4.25 -39.18 -24.33
C LYS A 146 -3.26 -39.69 -25.38
N MET A 147 -2.60 -38.80 -26.13
CA MET A 147 -1.57 -39.16 -27.12
C MET A 147 -0.30 -39.68 -26.45
N ASP A 148 0.34 -40.64 -27.11
CA ASP A 148 1.67 -41.11 -26.77
C ASP A 148 2.76 -40.09 -27.14
N LYS A 149 4.02 -40.42 -26.86
CA LYS A 149 5.14 -39.52 -27.10
C LYS A 149 5.32 -39.18 -28.59
N ALA A 150 5.02 -40.12 -29.48
CA ALA A 150 5.11 -39.93 -30.92
C ALA A 150 4.01 -38.97 -31.43
N GLY A 151 2.76 -39.17 -30.99
CA GLY A 151 1.63 -38.30 -31.32
C GLY A 151 1.80 -36.86 -30.81
N LYS A 152 2.31 -36.69 -29.59
CA LYS A 152 2.64 -35.36 -29.04
C LYS A 152 3.72 -34.64 -29.84
N THR A 153 4.72 -35.38 -30.33
CA THR A 153 5.82 -34.82 -31.14
C THR A 153 5.30 -34.38 -32.51
N ALA A 154 4.51 -35.22 -33.18
CA ALA A 154 3.90 -34.89 -34.47
C ALA A 154 2.95 -33.69 -34.39
N TRP A 155 2.15 -33.59 -33.32
CA TRP A 155 1.29 -32.42 -33.09
C TRP A 155 2.11 -31.14 -32.88
N ALA A 156 3.19 -31.21 -32.10
CA ALA A 156 4.07 -30.06 -31.89
C ALA A 156 4.77 -29.60 -33.18
N GLU A 157 5.19 -30.55 -34.03
CA GLU A 157 5.79 -30.27 -35.34
C GLU A 157 4.78 -29.64 -36.32
N ALA A 158 3.53 -30.13 -36.33
CA ALA A 158 2.46 -29.56 -37.14
C ALA A 158 2.11 -28.14 -36.70
N TYR A 159 1.94 -27.91 -35.40
CA TYR A 159 1.68 -26.58 -34.82
C TYR A 159 2.84 -25.61 -35.09
N ALA A 160 4.10 -26.06 -34.95
CA ALA A 160 5.27 -25.26 -35.27
C ALA A 160 5.34 -24.91 -36.77
N THR A 161 4.94 -25.85 -37.64
CA THR A 161 4.87 -25.63 -39.09
C THR A 161 3.80 -24.61 -39.47
N GLU A 162 2.63 -24.67 -38.83
CA GLU A 162 1.54 -23.70 -39.00
C GLU A 162 1.97 -22.30 -38.54
N LYS A 163 2.57 -22.18 -37.36
CA LYS A 163 3.13 -20.89 -36.89
C LYS A 163 4.24 -20.37 -37.79
N LYS A 164 5.06 -21.24 -38.37
CA LYS A 164 6.06 -20.85 -39.37
C LYS A 164 5.40 -20.37 -40.67
N ALA A 165 4.29 -20.97 -41.10
CA ALA A 165 3.53 -20.54 -42.26
C ALA A 165 2.84 -19.17 -42.01
N GLU A 166 2.29 -18.92 -40.83
CA GLU A 166 1.77 -17.60 -40.43
C GLU A 166 2.85 -16.51 -40.50
N VAL A 167 4.06 -16.81 -40.01
CA VAL A 167 5.22 -15.91 -40.09
C VAL A 167 5.67 -15.68 -41.52
N MET A 168 5.62 -16.70 -42.38
CA MET A 168 6.00 -16.60 -43.79
C MET A 168 4.97 -15.87 -44.63
N ALA A 169 3.69 -15.93 -44.26
CA ALA A 169 2.59 -15.28 -44.96
C ALA A 169 2.63 -13.75 -44.82
N ASP A 170 3.01 -13.24 -43.64
CA ASP A 170 3.27 -11.82 -43.43
C ASP A 170 4.46 -11.59 -42.46
N PRO A 171 5.70 -11.67 -42.99
CA PRO A 171 6.90 -11.51 -42.18
C PRO A 171 7.01 -10.13 -41.52
N GLN A 172 6.49 -9.08 -42.18
CA GLN A 172 6.56 -7.71 -41.67
C GLN A 172 5.60 -7.50 -40.49
N ALA A 173 4.35 -7.96 -40.59
CA ALA A 173 3.41 -7.88 -39.48
C ALA A 173 3.88 -8.67 -38.26
N TYR A 174 4.47 -9.85 -38.49
CA TYR A 174 5.05 -10.65 -37.40
C TYR A 174 6.24 -9.95 -36.74
N GLN A 175 7.18 -9.39 -37.52
CA GLN A 175 8.31 -8.64 -36.97
C GLN A 175 7.87 -7.40 -36.17
N GLN A 176 6.87 -6.67 -36.65
CA GLN A 176 6.31 -5.52 -35.93
C GLN A 176 5.62 -5.92 -34.62
N LYS A 177 4.86 -7.01 -34.64
CA LYS A 177 4.22 -7.57 -33.44
C LYS A 177 5.27 -8.01 -32.42
N ALA A 178 6.29 -8.77 -32.85
CA ALA A 178 7.39 -9.21 -31.98
C ALA A 178 8.17 -8.03 -31.39
N ALA A 179 8.45 -6.98 -32.17
CA ALA A 179 9.11 -5.77 -31.69
C ALA A 179 8.25 -5.02 -30.64
N THR A 180 6.94 -4.94 -30.87
CA THR A 180 5.98 -4.33 -29.96
C THR A 180 5.88 -5.11 -28.64
N ASP A 181 5.79 -6.44 -28.71
CA ASP A 181 5.73 -7.31 -27.54
C ASP A 181 7.02 -7.22 -26.71
N MET A 182 8.19 -7.17 -27.37
CA MET A 182 9.46 -6.98 -26.68
C MET A 182 9.58 -5.60 -26.01
N LYS A 183 9.04 -4.53 -26.63
CA LYS A 183 8.96 -3.20 -26.01
C LYS A 183 8.07 -3.24 -24.76
N ASN A 184 6.93 -3.90 -24.84
CA ASN A 184 5.99 -4.05 -23.72
C ASN A 184 6.59 -4.86 -22.57
N TYR A 185 7.28 -5.96 -22.88
CA TYR A 185 8.02 -6.76 -21.91
C TYR A 185 9.08 -5.93 -21.18
N LYS A 186 9.93 -5.18 -21.92
CA LYS A 186 10.95 -4.29 -21.32
C LYS A 186 10.34 -3.21 -20.43
N LEU A 187 9.15 -2.72 -20.78
CA LEU A 187 8.44 -1.73 -19.97
C LEU A 187 7.93 -2.33 -18.66
N ALA A 188 7.27 -3.49 -18.72
CA ALA A 188 6.78 -4.22 -17.54
C ALA A 188 7.94 -4.63 -16.62
N GLU A 189 9.06 -5.07 -17.19
CA GLU A 189 10.25 -5.43 -16.42
C GLU A 189 10.84 -4.21 -15.69
N LYS A 190 10.90 -3.03 -16.33
CA LYS A 190 11.33 -1.79 -15.66
C LYS A 190 10.39 -1.38 -14.52
N GLN A 191 9.09 -1.53 -14.71
CA GLN A 191 8.10 -1.27 -13.66
C GLN A 191 8.34 -2.20 -12.46
N ARG A 192 8.48 -3.50 -12.71
CA ARG A 192 8.73 -4.53 -11.70
C ARG A 192 10.04 -4.26 -10.94
N GLN A 193 11.15 -4.06 -11.64
CA GLN A 193 12.44 -3.79 -11.00
C GLN A 193 12.41 -2.57 -10.08
N LEU A 194 11.71 -1.51 -10.49
CA LEU A 194 11.55 -0.31 -9.67
C LEU A 194 10.65 -0.57 -8.45
N ALA A 195 9.53 -1.27 -8.63
CA ALA A 195 8.64 -1.66 -7.54
C ALA A 195 9.37 -2.56 -6.52
N ASP A 196 10.10 -3.56 -6.99
CA ASP A 196 10.89 -4.48 -6.15
C ASP A 196 11.97 -3.73 -5.37
N SER A 197 12.67 -2.79 -6.02
CA SER A 197 13.70 -1.97 -5.36
C SER A 197 13.12 -1.10 -4.24
N LEU A 198 12.02 -0.41 -4.51
CA LEU A 198 11.33 0.43 -3.51
C LEU A 198 10.74 -0.42 -2.38
N GLY A 199 10.12 -1.55 -2.72
CA GLY A 199 9.58 -2.52 -1.77
C GLY A 199 10.67 -3.08 -0.85
N ALA A 200 11.80 -3.51 -1.40
CA ALA A 200 12.92 -4.04 -0.62
C ALA A 200 13.52 -3.00 0.34
N GLN A 201 13.67 -1.74 -0.10
CA GLN A 201 14.16 -0.67 0.76
C GLN A 201 13.16 -0.34 1.88
N SER A 202 11.86 -0.30 1.59
CA SER A 202 10.82 -0.11 2.61
C SER A 202 10.81 -1.26 3.63
N MET A 203 10.86 -2.51 3.14
CA MET A 203 10.89 -3.72 3.99
C MET A 203 12.10 -3.76 4.91
N LYS A 204 13.26 -3.25 4.49
CA LYS A 204 14.44 -3.12 5.34
C LYS A 204 14.13 -2.33 6.62
N TYR A 205 13.42 -1.21 6.52
CA TYR A 205 13.05 -0.40 7.69
C TYR A 205 11.96 -1.07 8.52
N MET A 206 10.95 -1.69 7.89
CA MET A 206 9.92 -2.44 8.62
C MET A 206 10.55 -3.55 9.46
N LYS A 207 11.53 -4.26 8.90
CA LYS A 207 12.29 -5.28 9.63
C LYS A 207 13.07 -4.68 10.81
N GLN A 208 13.69 -3.51 10.65
CA GLN A 208 14.39 -2.84 11.75
C GLN A 208 13.45 -2.48 12.90
N PHE A 209 12.23 -2.01 12.60
CA PHE A 209 11.22 -1.77 13.63
C PHE A 209 10.78 -3.06 14.32
N GLU A 210 10.57 -4.14 13.58
CA GLU A 210 10.20 -5.46 14.12
C GLU A 210 11.31 -6.07 14.99
N GLU A 211 12.56 -6.01 14.54
CA GLU A 211 13.74 -6.45 15.30
C GLU A 211 13.90 -5.67 16.61
N LEU A 212 13.54 -4.38 16.61
CA LEU A 212 13.54 -3.56 17.82
C LEU A 212 12.46 -4.03 18.82
N GLU A 213 11.24 -4.29 18.33
CA GLU A 213 10.12 -4.76 19.15
C GLU A 213 10.35 -6.15 19.76
N THR A 214 11.06 -7.01 19.03
CA THR A 214 11.30 -8.41 19.41
C THR A 214 12.66 -8.65 20.07
N SER A 215 13.41 -7.58 20.38
CA SER A 215 14.73 -7.68 21.02
C SER A 215 14.66 -8.41 22.37
N LYS A 216 15.63 -9.30 22.63
CA LYS A 216 15.70 -10.07 23.88
C LYS A 216 15.85 -9.15 25.10
N GLU A 217 16.61 -8.07 24.97
CA GLU A 217 16.79 -7.06 26.01
C GLU A 217 15.46 -6.35 26.34
N SER A 218 14.67 -6.04 25.30
CA SER A 218 13.31 -5.51 25.43
C SER A 218 12.43 -6.45 26.24
N GLN A 219 12.41 -7.73 25.85
CA GLN A 219 11.59 -8.76 26.50
C GLN A 219 11.99 -8.99 27.96
N ASN A 220 13.28 -8.99 28.28
CA ASN A 220 13.76 -9.12 29.65
C ASN A 220 13.27 -7.98 30.54
N LEU A 221 13.33 -6.73 30.07
CA LEU A 221 12.85 -5.57 30.83
C LEU A 221 11.32 -5.59 31.00
N LEU A 222 10.58 -5.98 29.96
CA LEU A 222 9.13 -6.14 30.05
C LEU A 222 8.73 -7.23 31.05
N THR A 223 9.48 -8.34 31.07
CA THR A 223 9.28 -9.44 32.04
C THR A 223 9.55 -8.94 33.46
N GLN A 224 10.65 -8.23 33.69
CA GLN A 224 10.97 -7.65 34.99
C GLN A 224 9.89 -6.65 35.45
N ILE A 225 9.38 -5.79 34.55
CA ILE A 225 8.28 -4.88 34.85
C ILE A 225 7.04 -5.69 35.28
N SER A 226 6.66 -6.71 34.52
CA SER A 226 5.50 -7.55 34.82
C SER A 226 5.63 -8.29 36.16
N GLU A 227 6.82 -8.80 36.50
CA GLU A 227 7.09 -9.46 37.79
C GLU A 227 6.97 -8.48 38.96
N LEU A 228 7.50 -7.27 38.80
CA LEU A 228 7.38 -6.21 39.80
C LEU A 228 5.92 -5.75 39.97
N GLU A 229 5.15 -5.68 38.88
CA GLU A 229 3.72 -5.36 38.91
C GLU A 229 2.88 -6.44 39.60
N ALA A 230 3.20 -7.72 39.36
CA ALA A 230 2.55 -8.83 40.06
C ALA A 230 2.80 -8.75 41.58
N ARG A 231 4.04 -8.52 41.99
CA ARG A 231 4.41 -8.33 43.41
C ARG A 231 3.70 -7.12 44.02
N LEU A 232 3.59 -6.01 43.29
CA LEU A 232 2.87 -4.83 43.75
C LEU A 232 1.37 -5.15 43.97
N ASN A 233 0.76 -5.91 43.06
CA ASN A 233 -0.62 -6.35 43.22
C ASN A 233 -0.80 -7.25 44.43
N GLU A 234 0.12 -8.19 44.69
CA GLU A 234 0.10 -9.03 45.89
C GLU A 234 0.16 -8.20 47.18
N GLU A 235 1.01 -7.16 47.24
CA GLU A 235 1.06 -6.26 48.39
C GLU A 235 -0.27 -5.53 48.63
N TYR A 236 -0.99 -5.12 47.57
CA TYR A 236 -2.31 -4.48 47.69
C TYR A 236 -3.40 -5.40 48.26
N GLN A 237 -3.24 -6.73 48.16
CA GLN A 237 -4.23 -7.73 48.57
C GLN A 237 -4.04 -8.26 50.00
N LYS A 238 -2.99 -7.85 50.72
CA LYS A 238 -2.75 -8.31 52.10
C LYS A 238 -3.76 -7.70 53.09
N GLU A 239 -4.38 -8.55 53.92
CA GLU A 239 -5.22 -8.11 55.05
C GLU A 239 -4.36 -7.38 56.11
N ASN A 240 -4.87 -6.30 56.69
CA ASN A 240 -4.13 -5.34 57.52
C ASN A 240 -2.90 -4.75 56.81
N ARG A 241 -3.14 -3.93 55.76
CA ARG A 241 -2.14 -3.18 54.98
C ARG A 241 -1.10 -2.50 55.90
N PRO A 242 0.12 -3.04 56.04
CA PRO A 242 0.99 -2.58 57.10
C PRO A 242 2.15 -1.70 56.63
N ASN A 243 2.36 -1.46 55.34
CA ASN A 243 3.58 -0.74 54.94
C ASN A 243 3.51 0.01 53.59
N ASP A 244 3.30 1.32 53.66
CA ASP A 244 3.47 2.24 52.53
C ASP A 244 4.88 2.12 51.90
N ASP A 245 5.89 1.69 52.66
CA ASP A 245 7.26 1.58 52.17
C ASP A 245 7.45 0.46 51.13
N ALA A 246 6.77 -0.68 51.27
CA ALA A 246 6.87 -1.78 50.32
C ALA A 246 6.21 -1.42 48.98
N ILE A 247 5.01 -0.84 49.05
CA ILE A 247 4.26 -0.33 47.89
C ILE A 247 5.06 0.78 47.19
N LYS A 248 5.62 1.73 47.95
CA LYS A 248 6.48 2.80 47.45
C LYS A 248 7.73 2.26 46.78
N SER A 249 8.41 1.30 47.41
CA SER A 249 9.62 0.68 46.87
C SER A 249 9.33 -0.03 45.54
N LEU A 250 8.29 -0.86 45.48
CA LEU A 250 7.90 -1.56 44.26
C LEU A 250 7.48 -0.59 43.16
N THR A 251 6.69 0.45 43.50
CA THR A 251 6.30 1.49 42.53
C THR A 251 7.51 2.20 41.93
N ASN A 252 8.49 2.56 42.75
CA ASN A 252 9.73 3.20 42.27
C ASN A 252 10.60 2.23 41.45
N GLN A 253 10.64 0.94 41.79
CA GLN A 253 11.34 -0.08 41.01
C GLN A 253 10.70 -0.27 39.62
N ILE A 254 9.37 -0.38 39.56
CA ILE A 254 8.61 -0.46 38.29
C ILE A 254 8.93 0.75 37.43
N ARG A 255 8.85 1.95 38.01
CA ARG A 255 9.16 3.21 37.33
C ARG A 255 10.59 3.25 36.79
N ASN A 256 11.60 2.89 37.59
CA ASN A 256 12.99 2.87 37.13
C ASN A 256 13.21 1.87 35.98
N ALA A 257 12.54 0.71 36.02
CA ALA A 257 12.55 -0.25 34.93
C ALA A 257 11.88 0.30 33.66
N GLN A 258 10.75 1.00 33.79
CA GLN A 258 10.07 1.69 32.68
C GLN A 258 10.92 2.81 32.05
N ILE A 259 11.59 3.62 32.87
CA ILE A 259 12.54 4.65 32.39
C ILE A 259 13.70 4.00 31.63
N SER A 260 14.25 2.90 32.18
CA SER A 260 15.33 2.15 31.54
C SER A 260 14.88 1.56 30.19
N PHE A 261 13.66 1.02 30.14
CA PHE A 261 13.04 0.53 28.91
C PHE A 261 12.86 1.64 27.87
N CYS A 262 12.29 2.78 28.27
CA CYS A 262 12.12 3.94 27.38
C CYS A 262 13.46 4.45 26.83
N ASN A 263 14.45 4.68 27.71
CA ASN A 263 15.77 5.18 27.33
C ASN A 263 16.55 4.20 26.45
N MET A 264 16.25 2.90 26.55
CA MET A 264 16.85 1.89 25.69
C MET A 264 16.20 1.83 24.30
N GLN A 265 14.87 1.91 24.23
CA GLN A 265 14.10 1.63 23.02
C GLN A 265 13.83 2.89 22.19
N SER A 266 13.42 4.00 22.82
CA SER A 266 13.01 5.22 22.11
C SER A 266 14.12 5.84 21.24
N PRO A 267 15.39 5.93 21.68
CA PRO A 267 16.46 6.46 20.82
C PRO A 267 16.71 5.60 19.57
N LYS A 268 16.64 4.27 19.71
CA LYS A 268 16.78 3.33 18.57
C LYS A 268 15.61 3.48 17.60
N TYR A 269 14.39 3.61 18.14
CA TYR A 269 13.20 3.87 17.34
C TYR A 269 13.33 5.16 16.53
N LEU A 270 13.75 6.25 17.18
CA LEU A 270 13.94 7.55 16.53
C LEU A 270 15.03 7.52 15.45
N ASP A 271 16.13 6.79 15.67
CA ASP A 271 17.18 6.61 14.67
C ASP A 271 16.64 5.89 13.42
N ILE A 272 15.90 4.79 13.58
CA ILE A 272 15.25 4.08 12.48
C ILE A 272 14.25 5.01 11.78
N LEU A 273 13.42 5.73 12.54
CA LEU A 273 12.42 6.65 12.02
C LEU A 273 13.05 7.80 11.21
N SER A 274 14.17 8.35 11.67
CA SER A 274 14.90 9.40 10.95
C SER A 274 15.45 8.93 9.60
N LYS A 275 16.02 7.72 9.58
CA LYS A 275 16.48 7.07 8.34
C LYS A 275 15.32 6.76 7.41
N PHE A 276 14.19 6.30 7.96
CA PHE A 276 12.99 6.03 7.20
C PHE A 276 12.39 7.31 6.60
N LYS A 277 12.37 8.43 7.33
CA LYS A 277 11.99 9.76 6.81
C LYS A 277 12.81 10.13 5.58
N SER A 278 14.13 10.01 5.70
CA SER A 278 15.08 10.36 4.63
C SER A 278 14.85 9.49 3.38
N PHE A 279 14.62 8.19 3.58
CA PHE A 279 14.21 7.28 2.50
C PHE A 279 12.89 7.72 1.86
N THR A 280 11.84 7.95 2.65
CA THR A 280 10.52 8.36 2.14
C THR A 280 10.61 9.62 1.30
N GLN A 281 11.38 10.62 1.74
CA GLN A 281 11.65 11.85 1.00
C GLN A 281 12.40 11.59 -0.32
N ALA A 282 13.48 10.81 -0.28
CA ALA A 282 14.26 10.48 -1.47
C ALA A 282 13.49 9.60 -2.48
N SER A 283 12.46 8.89 -2.01
CA SER A 283 11.68 7.94 -2.80
C SER A 283 10.54 8.57 -3.60
N LEU A 284 10.20 9.85 -3.37
CA LEU A 284 9.08 10.51 -4.06
C LEU A 284 9.24 10.48 -5.59
N THR A 285 10.40 10.88 -6.10
CA THR A 285 10.71 10.84 -7.55
C THR A 285 10.64 9.42 -8.13
N PRO A 286 11.26 8.39 -7.51
CA PRO A 286 11.02 7.00 -7.87
C PRO A 286 9.54 6.58 -7.90
N TYR A 287 8.71 6.99 -6.93
CA TYR A 287 7.29 6.67 -6.92
C TYR A 287 6.53 7.31 -8.09
N TYR A 288 6.79 8.58 -8.42
CA TYR A 288 6.25 9.20 -9.63
C TYR A 288 6.61 8.43 -10.90
N ARG A 289 7.86 7.98 -10.98
CA ARG A 289 8.32 7.18 -12.11
C ARG A 289 7.61 5.84 -12.17
N LEU A 290 7.38 5.19 -11.02
CA LEU A 290 6.66 3.92 -10.94
C LEU A 290 5.20 4.07 -11.37
N GLU A 291 4.51 5.13 -10.96
CA GLU A 291 3.15 5.44 -11.42
C GLU A 291 3.11 5.65 -12.93
N LYS A 292 4.04 6.45 -13.47
CA LYS A 292 4.13 6.67 -14.91
C LYS A 292 4.34 5.36 -15.68
N LEU A 293 5.25 4.51 -15.21
CA LEU A 293 5.48 3.20 -15.80
C LEU A 293 4.23 2.31 -15.70
N THR A 294 3.52 2.35 -14.58
CA THR A 294 2.27 1.63 -14.37
C THR A 294 1.20 2.06 -15.38
N ASN A 295 0.99 3.37 -15.54
CA ASN A 295 0.05 3.91 -16.53
C ASN A 295 0.44 3.53 -17.97
N GLN A 296 1.74 3.55 -18.29
CA GLN A 296 2.23 3.11 -19.61
C GLN A 296 2.01 1.61 -19.85
N VAL A 297 2.19 0.76 -18.83
CA VAL A 297 1.91 -0.67 -18.92
C VAL A 297 0.41 -0.90 -19.11
N THR A 298 -0.44 -0.24 -18.33
CA THR A 298 -1.89 -0.30 -18.48
C THR A 298 -2.31 0.13 -19.88
N ALA A 299 -1.86 1.30 -20.35
CA ALA A 299 -2.17 1.78 -21.69
C ALA A 299 -1.66 0.85 -22.79
N SER A 300 -0.47 0.26 -22.62
CA SER A 300 0.05 -0.74 -23.54
C SER A 300 -0.84 -1.98 -23.59
N GLN A 301 -1.35 -2.45 -22.43
CA GLN A 301 -2.16 -3.66 -22.33
C GLN A 301 -3.59 -3.46 -22.83
N THR A 302 -4.21 -2.32 -22.49
CA THR A 302 -5.64 -2.07 -22.66
C THR A 302 -5.96 -1.00 -23.71
N GLY A 303 -4.96 -0.34 -24.28
CA GLY A 303 -5.16 0.78 -25.21
C GLY A 303 -5.86 2.00 -24.59
N VAL A 304 -5.95 2.08 -23.26
CA VAL A 304 -6.58 3.18 -22.53
C VAL A 304 -5.57 3.82 -21.58
N GLU A 305 -5.39 5.13 -21.72
CA GLU A 305 -4.60 5.93 -20.80
C GLU A 305 -5.43 6.33 -19.58
N ILE A 306 -4.99 5.93 -18.39
CA ILE A 306 -5.57 6.38 -17.12
C ILE A 306 -4.83 7.64 -16.68
N ASN A 307 -5.32 8.79 -17.16
CA ASN A 307 -4.73 10.10 -16.87
C ASN A 307 -5.27 10.63 -15.54
N THR A 308 -4.71 10.20 -14.42
CA THR A 308 -5.07 10.66 -13.06
C THR A 308 -3.99 11.55 -12.46
N GLN A 309 -4.34 12.24 -11.37
CA GLN A 309 -3.39 13.07 -10.65
C GLN A 309 -2.23 12.22 -10.09
N PRO A 310 -0.97 12.56 -10.43
CA PRO A 310 0.19 11.78 -10.02
C PRO A 310 0.55 12.01 -8.55
N GLY A 311 1.12 10.99 -7.89
CA GLY A 311 1.70 11.05 -6.56
C GLY A 311 1.03 10.16 -5.52
N LEU A 312 0.00 9.37 -5.89
CA LEU A 312 -0.68 8.46 -4.96
C LEU A 312 0.27 7.47 -4.25
N MET A 313 1.21 6.86 -4.97
CA MET A 313 2.21 5.96 -4.39
C MET A 313 3.16 6.69 -3.46
N GLY A 314 3.49 7.95 -3.77
CA GLY A 314 4.25 8.82 -2.87
C GLY A 314 3.49 9.11 -1.58
N LEU A 315 2.18 9.44 -1.68
CA LEU A 315 1.31 9.63 -0.52
C LEU A 315 1.21 8.37 0.34
N GLN A 316 1.12 7.17 -0.27
CA GLN A 316 1.12 5.91 0.45
C GLN A 316 2.41 5.70 1.26
N ALA A 317 3.58 6.01 0.68
CA ALA A 317 4.85 5.93 1.38
C ALA A 317 4.95 6.91 2.55
N ILE A 318 4.41 8.12 2.39
CA ILE A 318 4.28 9.10 3.49
C ILE A 318 3.34 8.55 4.57
N GLY A 319 2.25 7.89 4.20
CA GLY A 319 1.33 7.25 5.14
C GLY A 319 2.00 6.16 5.98
N SER A 320 2.83 5.32 5.35
CA SER A 320 3.63 4.33 6.07
C SER A 320 4.60 4.98 7.07
N TYR A 321 5.22 6.11 6.69
CA TYR A 321 6.05 6.88 7.61
C TYR A 321 5.24 7.50 8.76
N LEU A 322 4.09 8.12 8.48
CA LEU A 322 3.23 8.73 9.48
C LEU A 322 2.71 7.72 10.50
N SER A 323 2.39 6.49 10.06
CA SER A 323 2.03 5.40 10.98
C SER A 323 3.14 5.08 11.98
N LYS A 324 4.41 5.16 11.57
CA LYS A 324 5.55 5.03 12.50
C LYS A 324 5.76 6.31 13.32
N LEU A 325 5.52 7.48 12.74
CA LEU A 325 5.58 8.74 13.47
C LEU A 325 4.56 8.81 14.62
N SER A 326 3.36 8.23 14.46
CA SER A 326 2.36 8.15 15.55
C SER A 326 2.79 7.23 16.70
N ASP A 327 3.77 6.36 16.47
CA ASP A 327 4.26 5.41 17.45
C ASP A 327 5.51 5.90 18.22
N VAL A 328 5.95 7.15 18.02
CA VAL A 328 7.18 7.65 18.68
C VAL A 328 7.17 7.55 20.20
N TYR A 329 5.99 7.55 20.82
CA TYR A 329 5.83 7.41 22.28
C TYR A 329 5.50 5.98 22.73
N ARG A 330 5.55 4.97 21.85
CA ARG A 330 5.18 3.58 22.14
C ARG A 330 5.95 2.97 23.33
N TYR A 331 7.16 3.45 23.59
CA TYR A 331 7.98 2.96 24.71
C TYR A 331 7.97 3.91 25.93
N SER A 332 7.17 4.98 25.90
CA SER A 332 7.09 6.02 26.94
C SER A 332 5.84 5.83 27.83
N HIS A 333 5.77 4.67 28.47
CA HIS A 333 4.74 4.31 29.45
C HIS A 333 5.36 4.30 30.86
N ILE A 334 5.61 5.49 31.41
CA ILE A 334 6.31 5.67 32.70
C ILE A 334 5.28 6.07 33.77
N ARG A 335 5.25 5.33 34.89
CA ARG A 335 4.43 5.66 36.06
C ARG A 335 4.96 6.91 36.77
N PRO A 336 4.08 7.77 37.32
CA PRO A 336 4.51 8.92 38.12
C PRO A 336 5.28 8.46 39.36
N GLN A 337 6.16 9.34 39.86
CA GLN A 337 6.92 9.06 41.07
C GLN A 337 5.96 9.00 42.24
N TYR A 338 6.12 8.02 43.12
CA TYR A 338 5.39 8.04 44.37
C TYR A 338 6.00 9.10 45.30
N VAL A 339 5.33 10.24 45.43
CA VAL A 339 5.69 11.33 46.34
C VAL A 339 4.67 11.35 47.48
N TYR A 340 5.16 11.30 48.73
CA TYR A 340 4.31 11.45 49.90
C TYR A 340 3.80 12.89 49.95
N ILE A 341 2.50 13.08 49.73
CA ILE A 341 1.82 14.34 50.07
C ILE A 341 1.35 14.13 51.50
N GLY A 342 2.17 14.57 52.46
CA GLY A 342 1.71 14.62 53.84
C GLY A 342 0.45 15.47 53.90
N ALA A 343 -0.60 14.95 54.52
CA ALA A 343 -1.68 15.80 54.98
C ALA A 343 -1.07 16.72 56.04
N GLU A 344 -0.97 18.02 55.73
CA GLU A 344 -0.80 19.05 56.76
C GLU A 344 -2.08 19.20 57.59
#